data_AF-A0A8T5SVR0-F1
#
_entry.id   AF-A0A8T5SVR0-F1
#
_cell.length_a   1.000
_cell.length_b   1.000
_cell.length_c   1.000
_cell.angle_alpha   90.00
_cell.angle_beta   90.00
_cell.angle_gamma   90.00
#
_symmetry.space_group_name_H-M   'P 1'
#
loop_
_entity.id
_entity.type
_entity.pdbx_description
1 polymer ?
#
loop_
_entity_poly.entity_id
_entity_poly.type
_entity_poly.pdbx_seq_one_letter_code
_entity_poly.pdbx_strand_id
1 'polypeptide(L)'
;MSNEEKISFFKKQIELEKKIVQAAEDSVEDMENKIVKELILAIALDSKKHASLLEVLTTMNTSFEPYINEKSLDKIAENIKKHIDLEAQAIETYKELLTKLELEQEKMIVQVIYHDELRHHALLKRLYEIIIKKEAITEADLWDYLKDDYIPQY
;
A
#
# COMPACT_ATOMS: atom_id res chain seq x y z
N MET A 1 6.89 -24.83 -3.29
CA MET A 1 7.48 -24.20 -2.09
C MET A 1 6.66 -24.60 -0.87
N SER A 2 7.29 -25.16 0.15
CA SER A 2 6.68 -25.46 1.46
C SER A 2 6.31 -24.17 2.20
N ASN A 3 5.49 -24.29 3.26
CA ASN A 3 5.14 -23.13 4.09
C ASN A 3 6.38 -22.50 4.74
N GLU A 4 7.30 -23.34 5.22
CA GLU A 4 8.57 -22.89 5.79
C GLU A 4 9.45 -22.15 4.77
N GLU A 5 9.48 -22.64 3.52
CA GLU A 5 10.21 -21.97 2.44
C GLU A 5 9.59 -20.60 2.10
N LYS A 6 8.25 -20.48 2.11
CA LYS A 6 7.53 -19.20 1.91
C LYS A 6 7.86 -18.20 3.01
N ILE A 7 7.74 -18.62 4.27
CA ILE A 7 8.03 -17.77 5.43
C ILE A 7 9.49 -17.31 5.41
N SER A 8 10.42 -18.24 5.13
CA SER A 8 11.85 -17.92 5.01
C SER A 8 12.11 -16.91 3.90
N PHE A 9 11.45 -17.07 2.75
CA PHE A 9 11.53 -16.11 1.66
C PHE A 9 10.99 -14.73 2.05
N PHE A 10 9.78 -14.64 2.62
CA PHE A 10 9.18 -13.36 3.03
C PHE A 10 10.05 -12.63 4.07
N LYS A 11 10.58 -13.34 5.07
CA LYS A 11 11.51 -12.75 6.05
C LYS A 11 12.77 -12.19 5.40
N LYS A 12 13.36 -12.91 4.43
CA LYS A 12 14.52 -12.40 3.69
C LYS A 12 14.18 -11.15 2.88
N GLN A 13 12.99 -11.08 2.29
CA GLN A 13 12.55 -9.90 1.55
C GLN A 13 12.27 -8.72 2.49
N ILE A 14 11.68 -8.93 3.67
CA ILE A 14 11.50 -7.87 4.68
C ILE A 14 12.85 -7.25 5.05
N GLU A 15 13.86 -8.07 5.29
CA GLU A 15 15.21 -7.59 5.62
C GLU A 15 15.89 -6.89 4.45
N LEU A 16 15.58 -7.28 3.21
CA LEU A 16 16.06 -6.57 2.02
C LEU A 16 15.40 -5.19 1.90
N GLU A 17 14.07 -5.10 2.04
CA GLU A 17 13.32 -3.84 1.98
C GLU A 17 13.79 -2.85 3.06
N LYS A 18 14.04 -3.33 4.29
CA LYS A 18 14.61 -2.51 5.37
C LYS A 18 16.00 -1.99 5.02
N LYS A 19 16.85 -2.80 4.37
CA LYS A 19 18.18 -2.36 3.91
C LYS A 19 18.09 -1.33 2.78
N ILE A 20 17.12 -1.45 1.89
CA ILE A 20 16.86 -0.46 0.83
C ILE A 20 16.48 0.88 1.45
N VAL A 21 15.59 0.87 2.45
CA VAL A 21 15.21 2.06 3.22
C VAL A 21 16.43 2.70 3.88
N GLN A 22 17.25 1.91 4.59
CA GLN A 22 18.43 2.43 5.27
C GLN A 22 19.43 3.04 4.26
N ALA A 23 19.70 2.34 3.15
CA ALA A 23 20.60 2.84 2.12
C ALA A 23 20.10 4.15 1.49
N ALA A 24 18.78 4.30 1.32
CA ALA A 24 18.19 5.54 0.84
C ALA A 24 18.36 6.68 1.86
N GLU A 25 18.08 6.43 3.14
CA GLU A 25 18.24 7.40 4.24
C GLU A 25 19.72 7.84 4.39
N ASP A 26 20.66 6.88 4.38
CA ASP A 26 22.10 7.14 4.44
C ASP A 26 22.59 7.97 3.24
N SER A 27 22.06 7.69 2.04
CA SER A 27 22.50 8.38 0.80
C SER A 27 22.15 9.87 0.74
N VAL A 28 21.23 10.33 1.60
CA VAL A 28 20.72 11.70 1.62
C VAL A 28 20.96 12.43 2.95
N GLU A 29 21.67 11.81 3.90
CA GLU A 29 21.91 12.35 5.24
C GLU A 29 22.47 13.78 5.17
N ASP A 30 23.58 13.94 4.46
CA ASP A 30 24.29 15.22 4.29
C ASP A 30 23.89 16.00 3.02
N MET A 31 22.81 15.59 2.35
CA MET A 31 22.42 16.21 1.07
C MET A 31 21.72 17.55 1.27
N GLU A 32 22.31 18.63 0.74
CA GLU A 32 21.70 19.98 0.73
C GLU A 32 20.56 20.12 -0.28
N ASN A 33 20.62 19.37 -1.40
CA ASN A 33 19.60 19.41 -2.43
C ASN A 33 18.30 18.75 -1.95
N LYS A 34 17.36 19.57 -1.47
CA LYS A 34 16.08 19.12 -0.94
C LYS A 34 15.23 18.36 -1.95
N ILE A 35 15.25 18.75 -3.22
CA ILE A 35 14.39 18.09 -4.24
C ILE A 35 14.81 16.63 -4.41
N VAL A 36 16.11 16.39 -4.60
CA VAL A 36 16.64 15.03 -4.77
C VAL A 36 16.48 14.22 -3.48
N LYS A 37 16.73 14.85 -2.33
CA LYS A 37 16.54 14.22 -1.01
C LYS A 37 15.10 13.73 -0.80
N GLU A 38 14.11 14.59 -1.02
CA GLU A 38 12.71 14.22 -0.83
C GLU A 38 12.25 13.15 -1.82
N LEU A 39 12.72 13.18 -3.07
CA LEU A 39 12.38 12.14 -4.05
C LEU A 39 12.94 10.77 -3.65
N ILE A 40 14.18 10.70 -3.19
CA ILE A 40 14.79 9.44 -2.72
C ILE A 40 14.04 8.90 -1.49
N LEU A 41 13.72 9.78 -0.53
CA LEU A 41 12.97 9.40 0.66
C LEU A 41 11.53 8.96 0.33
N ALA A 42 10.87 9.61 -0.62
CA ALA A 42 9.53 9.24 -1.09
C ALA A 42 9.53 7.83 -1.69
N ILE A 43 10.53 7.50 -2.54
CA ILE A 43 10.67 6.14 -3.09
C ILE A 43 10.92 5.12 -1.96
N ALA A 44 11.68 5.48 -0.93
CA ALA A 44 11.91 4.59 0.21
C ALA A 44 10.64 4.28 1.02
N LEU A 45 9.60 5.12 0.95
CA LEU A 45 8.30 4.83 1.57
C LEU A 45 7.64 3.59 0.94
N ASP A 46 7.84 3.34 -0.36
CA ASP A 46 7.33 2.13 -1.00
C ASP A 46 7.97 0.87 -0.43
N SER A 47 9.28 0.89 -0.16
CA SER A 47 9.95 -0.22 0.53
C SER A 47 9.42 -0.44 1.95
N LYS A 48 9.07 0.64 2.68
CA LYS A 48 8.39 0.51 3.99
C LYS A 48 7.02 -0.17 3.84
N LYS A 49 6.25 0.22 2.82
CA LYS A 49 4.96 -0.41 2.46
C LYS A 49 5.14 -1.88 2.10
N HIS A 50 6.12 -2.23 1.28
CA HIS A 50 6.40 -3.63 0.90
C HIS A 50 6.76 -4.50 2.10
N ALA A 51 7.64 -4.02 2.98
CA ALA A 51 7.97 -4.72 4.22
C ALA A 51 6.71 -5.03 5.06
N SER A 52 5.81 -4.05 5.18
CA SER A 52 4.54 -4.21 5.92
C SER A 52 3.63 -5.26 5.27
N LEU A 53 3.52 -5.28 3.94
CA LEU A 53 2.75 -6.29 3.22
C LEU A 53 3.35 -7.70 3.34
N LEU A 54 4.68 -7.81 3.34
CA LEU A 54 5.38 -9.08 3.56
C LEU A 54 5.21 -9.60 5.01
N GLU A 55 5.10 -8.69 5.99
CA GLU A 55 4.76 -9.05 7.37
C GLU A 55 3.33 -9.58 7.49
N VAL A 56 2.37 -9.00 6.76
CA VAL A 56 1.01 -9.54 6.64
C VAL A 56 1.05 -10.98 6.08
N LEU A 57 1.79 -11.21 5.00
CA LEU A 57 1.96 -12.56 4.43
C LEU A 57 2.59 -13.54 5.42
N THR A 58 3.60 -13.09 6.17
CA THR A 58 4.24 -13.93 7.20
C THR A 58 3.25 -14.30 8.30
N THR A 59 2.46 -13.34 8.76
CA THR A 59 1.45 -13.55 9.82
C THR A 59 0.38 -14.53 9.36
N MET A 60 -0.18 -14.36 8.14
CA MET A 60 -1.16 -15.28 7.57
C MET A 60 -0.66 -16.74 7.52
N ASN A 61 0.63 -16.95 7.29
CA ASN A 61 1.22 -18.29 7.17
C ASN A 61 1.71 -18.88 8.52
N THR A 62 1.64 -18.12 9.62
CA THR A 62 2.15 -18.53 10.96
C THR A 62 1.09 -18.54 12.04
N SER A 63 0.12 -17.63 11.99
CA SER A 63 -0.98 -17.54 12.97
C SER A 63 -2.19 -16.84 12.34
N PHE A 64 -3.34 -17.51 12.37
CA PHE A 64 -4.62 -16.83 12.18
C PHE A 64 -5.08 -16.34 13.56
N GLU A 65 -4.98 -15.05 13.85
CA GLU A 65 -5.59 -14.48 15.05
C GLU A 65 -7.07 -14.23 14.78
N PRO A 66 -8.00 -15.02 15.35
CA PRO A 66 -9.41 -14.82 15.15
C PRO A 66 -9.91 -13.97 16.31
N TYR A 67 -10.04 -12.66 16.11
CA TYR A 67 -11.19 -11.86 16.55
C TYR A 67 -10.81 -10.37 16.59
N ILE A 68 -11.42 -9.60 15.69
CA ILE A 68 -11.69 -8.18 15.95
C ILE A 68 -13.08 -8.16 16.59
N ASN A 69 -13.21 -7.66 17.83
CA ASN A 69 -14.53 -7.56 18.45
C ASN A 69 -15.46 -6.63 17.63
N GLU A 70 -16.78 -6.84 17.70
CA GLU A 70 -17.74 -6.13 16.84
C GLU A 70 -17.68 -4.61 16.95
N LYS A 71 -17.50 -4.07 18.16
CA LYS A 71 -17.40 -2.62 18.38
C LYS A 71 -16.13 -2.04 17.73
N SER A 72 -15.04 -2.79 17.73
CA SER A 72 -13.81 -2.43 17.01
C SER A 72 -14.00 -2.55 15.50
N LEU A 73 -14.74 -3.55 15.00
CA LEU A 73 -15.05 -3.72 13.58
C LEU A 73 -15.85 -2.54 13.01
N ASP A 74 -16.91 -2.11 13.70
CA ASP A 74 -17.75 -1.00 13.23
C ASP A 74 -16.94 0.31 13.13
N LYS A 75 -16.08 0.57 14.12
CA LYS A 75 -15.18 1.74 14.12
C LYS A 75 -14.14 1.66 13.00
N ILE A 76 -13.59 0.47 12.74
CA ILE A 76 -12.63 0.26 11.64
C ILE A 76 -13.33 0.48 10.29
N ALA A 77 -14.53 -0.07 10.11
CA ALA A 77 -15.32 0.12 8.91
C ALA A 77 -15.62 1.61 8.65
N GLU A 78 -16.04 2.36 9.67
CA GLU A 78 -16.28 3.80 9.57
C GLU A 78 -15.01 4.56 9.15
N ASN A 79 -13.87 4.26 9.77
CA ASN A 79 -12.61 4.90 9.43
C ASN A 79 -12.14 4.58 8.00
N ILE A 80 -12.27 3.33 7.55
CA ILE A 80 -11.92 2.94 6.19
C ILE A 80 -12.85 3.62 5.18
N LYS A 81 -14.15 3.69 5.46
CA LYS A 81 -15.09 4.43 4.61
C LYS A 81 -14.67 5.89 4.46
N LYS A 82 -14.36 6.55 5.57
CA LYS A 82 -13.86 7.93 5.56
C LYS A 82 -12.58 8.05 4.74
N HIS A 83 -11.68 7.07 4.83
CA HIS A 83 -10.46 7.06 4.04
C HIS A 83 -10.76 6.91 2.54
N ILE A 84 -11.66 6.01 2.14
CA ILE A 84 -12.13 5.87 0.75
C ILE A 84 -12.64 7.21 0.20
N ASP A 85 -13.44 7.94 1.00
CA ASP A 85 -14.00 9.23 0.60
C ASP A 85 -12.91 10.32 0.46
N LEU A 86 -11.86 10.28 1.28
CA LEU A 86 -10.70 11.17 1.17
C LEU A 86 -9.84 10.85 -0.06
N GLU A 87 -9.60 9.57 -0.34
CA GLU A 87 -8.87 9.14 -1.54
C GLU A 87 -9.62 9.53 -2.81
N ALA A 88 -10.95 9.40 -2.84
CA ALA A 88 -11.77 9.84 -3.98
C ALA A 88 -11.61 11.34 -4.25
N GLN A 89 -11.58 12.15 -3.18
CA GLN A 89 -11.33 13.60 -3.31
C GLN A 89 -9.93 13.87 -3.82
N ALA A 90 -8.91 13.17 -3.29
CA ALA A 90 -7.52 13.31 -3.75
C ALA A 90 -7.39 12.98 -5.24
N ILE A 91 -7.94 11.85 -5.69
CA ILE A 91 -7.98 11.42 -7.10
C ILE A 91 -8.54 12.52 -8.01
N GLU A 92 -9.72 13.06 -7.69
CA GLU A 92 -10.33 14.11 -8.52
C GLU A 92 -9.49 15.40 -8.51
N THR A 93 -8.96 15.81 -7.36
CA THR A 93 -8.12 17.02 -7.28
C THR A 93 -6.81 16.89 -8.06
N TYR A 94 -6.14 15.74 -8.01
CA TYR A 94 -4.92 15.51 -8.78
C TYR A 94 -5.21 15.38 -10.27
N LYS A 95 -6.31 14.72 -10.65
CA LYS A 95 -6.77 14.64 -12.03
C LYS A 95 -7.04 16.03 -12.62
N GLU A 96 -7.73 16.90 -11.86
CA GLU A 96 -7.94 18.29 -12.28
C GLU A 96 -6.62 19.05 -12.40
N LEU A 97 -5.71 18.89 -11.44
CA LEU A 97 -4.40 19.53 -11.45
C LEU A 97 -3.60 19.15 -12.70
N LEU A 98 -3.60 17.88 -13.10
CA LEU A 98 -2.92 17.40 -14.31
C LEU A 98 -3.40 18.08 -15.60
N THR A 99 -4.65 18.55 -15.65
CA THR A 99 -5.17 19.30 -16.80
C THR A 99 -4.67 20.75 -16.87
N LYS A 100 -4.17 21.28 -15.75
CA LYS A 100 -3.78 22.69 -15.59
C LYS A 100 -2.27 22.89 -15.57
N LEU A 101 -1.50 21.84 -15.32
CA LEU A 101 -0.04 21.91 -15.30
C LEU A 101 0.52 22.04 -16.71
N GLU A 102 1.54 22.87 -16.88
CA GLU A 102 2.26 23.04 -18.14
C GLU A 102 3.64 22.39 -18.10
N LEU A 103 4.29 22.38 -16.94
CA LEU A 103 5.63 21.83 -16.76
C LEU A 103 5.61 20.31 -16.68
N GLU A 104 6.37 19.65 -17.54
CA GLU A 104 6.42 18.19 -17.64
C GLU A 104 6.95 17.53 -16.36
N GLN A 105 7.88 18.17 -15.65
CA GLN A 105 8.40 17.65 -14.38
C GLN A 105 7.32 17.63 -13.28
N GLU A 106 6.49 18.67 -13.23
CA GLU A 106 5.38 18.74 -12.27
C GLU A 106 4.30 17.72 -12.62
N LYS A 107 3.96 17.60 -13.91
CA LYS A 107 3.03 16.56 -14.39
C LYS A 107 3.51 15.17 -14.02
N MET A 108 4.79 14.87 -14.20
CA MET A 108 5.36 13.56 -13.89
C MET A 108 5.16 13.22 -12.41
N ILE A 109 5.47 14.14 -11.49
CA ILE A 109 5.31 13.92 -10.05
C ILE A 109 3.84 13.73 -9.69
N VAL A 110 2.95 14.59 -10.19
CA VAL A 110 1.52 14.50 -9.91
C VAL A 110 0.89 13.24 -10.50
N GLN A 111 1.38 12.74 -11.65
CA GLN A 111 0.93 11.47 -12.23
C GLN A 111 1.29 10.28 -11.34
N VAL A 112 2.49 10.28 -10.73
CA VAL A 112 2.89 9.22 -9.79
C VAL A 112 1.93 9.19 -8.60
N ILE A 113 1.68 10.34 -7.98
CA ILE A 113 0.77 10.45 -6.83
C ILE A 113 -0.65 10.01 -7.23
N TYR A 114 -1.16 10.50 -8.36
CA TYR A 114 -2.49 10.15 -8.86
C TYR A 114 -2.67 8.64 -9.05
N HIS A 115 -1.67 7.96 -9.61
CA HIS A 115 -1.73 6.51 -9.78
C HIS A 115 -1.68 5.75 -8.44
N ASP A 116 -0.97 6.27 -7.45
CA ASP A 116 -0.96 5.66 -6.11
C ASP A 116 -2.30 5.81 -5.41
N GLU A 117 -2.95 6.97 -5.47
CA GLU A 117 -4.27 7.14 -4.86
C GLU A 117 -5.33 6.26 -5.54
N LEU A 118 -5.26 6.06 -6.86
CA LEU A 118 -6.12 5.08 -7.54
C LEU A 118 -5.96 3.66 -6.99
N ARG A 119 -4.71 3.23 -6.75
CA ARG A 119 -4.41 1.91 -6.17
C ARG A 119 -4.85 1.82 -4.72
N HIS A 120 -4.58 2.84 -3.91
CA HIS A 120 -5.00 2.92 -2.51
C HIS A 120 -6.52 2.87 -2.37
N HIS A 121 -7.24 3.67 -3.16
CA HIS A 121 -8.69 3.71 -3.18
C HIS A 121 -9.29 2.34 -3.54
N ALA A 122 -8.77 1.67 -4.57
CA ALA A 122 -9.22 0.34 -4.95
C ALA A 122 -8.99 -0.69 -3.83
N LEU A 123 -7.82 -0.69 -3.20
CA LEU A 123 -7.49 -1.59 -2.10
C LEU A 123 -8.37 -1.36 -0.86
N LEU A 124 -8.62 -0.10 -0.50
CA LEU A 124 -9.46 0.25 0.65
C LEU A 124 -10.92 -0.17 0.45
N LYS A 125 -11.47 -0.01 -0.77
CA LYS A 125 -12.83 -0.50 -1.08
C LYS A 125 -12.94 -2.01 -0.90
N ARG A 126 -11.94 -2.76 -1.35
CA ARG A 126 -11.88 -4.22 -1.15
C ARG A 126 -11.81 -4.59 0.33
N LEU A 127 -10.95 -3.91 1.09
CA LEU A 127 -10.85 -4.10 2.55
C LEU A 127 -12.16 -3.78 3.27
N TYR A 128 -12.84 -2.71 2.87
CA TYR A 128 -14.14 -2.32 3.42
C TYR A 128 -15.22 -3.38 3.16
N GLU A 129 -15.27 -3.96 1.96
CA GLU A 129 -16.18 -5.06 1.64
C GLU A 129 -15.91 -6.30 2.50
N ILE A 130 -14.64 -6.64 2.70
CA ILE A 130 -14.23 -7.76 3.57
C ILE A 130 -14.74 -7.56 5.00
N ILE A 131 -14.61 -6.33 5.52
CA ILE A 131 -14.99 -6.00 6.89
C ILE A 131 -16.52 -5.96 7.07
N ILE A 132 -17.26 -5.42 6.10
CA ILE A 132 -18.72 -5.26 6.20
C ILE A 132 -19.47 -6.55 5.95
N LYS A 133 -18.96 -7.44 5.08
CA LYS A 133 -19.66 -8.69 4.77
C LYS A 133 -19.85 -9.59 6.01
N LYS A 134 -19.19 -9.34 7.16
CA LYS A 134 -19.37 -10.03 8.47
C LYS A 134 -19.49 -11.55 8.38
N GLU A 135 -19.02 -12.16 7.30
CA GLU A 135 -19.11 -13.58 7.02
C GLU A 135 -17.70 -14.07 6.77
N ALA A 136 -17.42 -15.30 7.21
CA ALA A 136 -16.13 -15.94 7.13
C ALA A 136 -15.62 -16.00 5.68
N ILE A 137 -14.98 -14.92 5.22
CA ILE A 137 -14.20 -14.90 4.00
C ILE A 137 -13.06 -15.86 4.27
N THR A 138 -13.11 -17.01 3.60
CA THR A 138 -12.01 -17.96 3.68
C THR A 138 -10.79 -17.34 3.01
N GLU A 139 -9.59 -17.80 3.34
CA GLU A 139 -8.37 -17.35 2.66
C GLU A 139 -8.52 -17.41 1.12
N ALA A 140 -9.25 -18.40 0.60
CA ALA A 140 -9.53 -18.57 -0.82
C ALA A 140 -10.36 -17.41 -1.43
N ASP A 141 -11.39 -16.94 -0.72
CA ASP A 141 -12.24 -15.85 -1.17
C ASP A 141 -11.44 -14.54 -1.26
N LEU A 142 -10.58 -14.26 -0.28
CA LEU A 142 -9.68 -13.09 -0.30
C LEU A 142 -8.78 -13.10 -1.56
N TRP A 143 -8.21 -14.26 -1.91
CA TRP A 143 -7.27 -14.38 -3.02
C TRP A 143 -7.93 -14.33 -4.39
N ASP A 144 -9.13 -14.88 -4.57
CA ASP A 144 -9.84 -14.78 -5.85
C ASP A 144 -10.24 -13.35 -6.16
N TYR A 145 -10.60 -12.54 -5.15
CA TYR A 145 -10.86 -11.11 -5.33
C TYR A 145 -9.59 -10.28 -5.58
N LEU A 146 -8.43 -10.67 -5.06
CA LEU A 146 -7.18 -9.93 -5.26
C LEU A 146 -6.60 -10.09 -6.68
N LYS A 147 -6.81 -11.24 -7.33
CA LYS A 147 -6.25 -11.57 -8.64
C LYS A 147 -6.77 -10.71 -9.79
N ASP A 148 -8.01 -10.23 -9.71
CA ASP A 148 -8.66 -9.59 -10.86
C ASP A 148 -8.11 -8.20 -11.24
N ASP A 149 -7.36 -7.51 -10.36
CA ASP A 149 -6.82 -6.16 -10.66
C ASP A 149 -5.29 -6.03 -10.53
N TYR A 150 -4.55 -7.13 -10.32
CA TYR A 150 -3.08 -7.13 -10.40
C TYR A 150 -2.60 -7.64 -11.77
N ILE A 151 -2.96 -6.90 -12.82
CA ILE A 151 -2.21 -6.92 -14.08
C ILE A 151 -1.67 -5.50 -14.29
N PRO A 152 -0.39 -5.24 -13.98
CA PRO A 152 0.30 -4.13 -14.62
C PRO A 152 0.23 -4.37 -16.13
N GLN A 153 -0.49 -3.51 -16.86
CA GLN A 153 -0.29 -3.42 -18.30
C GLN A 153 1.05 -2.72 -18.50
N TYR A 154 2.13 -3.51 -18.55
CA TYR A 154 3.39 -3.09 -19.15
C TYR A 154 3.25 -3.10 -20.67
#